data_AF-A0A0A7FUC1-F1
#
_entry.id   AF-A0A0A7FUC1-F1
#
_cell.length_a   1.000
_cell.length_b   1.000
_cell.length_c   1.000
_cell.angle_alpha   90.00
_cell.angle_beta   90.00
_cell.angle_gamma   90.00
#
_symmetry.space_group_name_H-M   'P 1'
#
loop_
_entity.id
_entity.type
_entity.pdbx_description
1 polymer ?
#
loop_
_entity_poly.entity_id
_entity_poly.type
_entity_poly.pdbx_seq_one_letter_code
_entity_poly.pdbx_strand_id
1 'polypeptide(L)'
;MNIKKILVVGILPIMWLAYFLFEVVTGRVNDITTVIGNIFLILLFALVGYLFYRYTLNNPNGFSSKTMFVLFLILMILDQGIKIIIKLFFFNDYFALFNGFLSFNPIINTDGSWLNARFGTSVSFPLLIALNIFALIIFVEIYRYSRFKGYKDTFGDLSFLFIICGALCSLIDKVFYGGSLDFIGISTLFIADIKDIYINLGILFLIVCLYDNGFFKGEDDTSLKDDIKTVKKFFAFIISDIKTNLLKK
;
A
#
# COMPACT_ATOMS: atom_id res chain seq x y z
N MET A 1 -22.47 -17.34 -3.11
CA MET A 1 -21.00 -17.21 -2.90
C MET A 1 -20.75 -15.88 -2.20
N ASN A 2 -19.98 -15.83 -1.10
CA ASN A 2 -19.75 -14.56 -0.37
C ASN A 2 -18.76 -13.69 -1.16
N ILE A 3 -19.26 -12.69 -1.91
CA ILE A 3 -18.44 -11.84 -2.81
C ILE A 3 -17.32 -11.15 -2.05
N LYS A 4 -17.59 -10.65 -0.83
CA LYS A 4 -16.58 -10.03 0.03
C LYS A 4 -15.41 -10.98 0.32
N LYS A 5 -15.69 -12.26 0.60
CA LYS A 5 -14.63 -13.29 0.76
C LYS A 5 -13.78 -13.41 -0.50
N ILE A 6 -14.41 -13.44 -1.68
CA ILE A 6 -13.69 -13.54 -2.95
C ILE A 6 -12.80 -12.33 -3.17
N LEU A 7 -13.30 -11.12 -2.90
CA LEU A 7 -12.53 -9.89 -3.05
C LEU A 7 -11.30 -9.91 -2.14
N VAL A 8 -11.49 -10.15 -0.83
CA VAL A 8 -10.39 -10.11 0.14
C VAL A 8 -9.34 -11.20 -0.16
N VAL A 9 -9.78 -12.41 -0.52
CA VAL A 9 -8.87 -13.54 -0.82
C VAL A 9 -8.25 -13.40 -2.22
N GLY A 10 -8.96 -12.82 -3.18
CA GLY A 10 -8.61 -12.85 -4.59
C GLY A 10 -7.82 -11.66 -5.10
N ILE A 11 -7.97 -10.47 -4.52
CA ILE A 11 -7.34 -9.24 -5.06
C ILE A 11 -5.81 -9.35 -5.09
N LEU A 12 -5.15 -9.74 -3.99
CA LEU A 12 -3.68 -9.84 -3.98
C LEU A 12 -3.16 -10.92 -4.95
N PRO A 13 -3.72 -12.15 -4.98
CA PRO A 13 -3.40 -13.13 -6.02
C PRO A 13 -3.59 -12.61 -7.45
N ILE A 14 -4.67 -11.88 -7.73
CA ILE A 14 -4.97 -11.34 -9.06
C ILE A 14 -3.97 -10.24 -9.43
N MET A 15 -3.66 -9.32 -8.51
CA MET A 15 -2.66 -8.27 -8.72
C MET A 15 -1.29 -8.88 -9.01
N TRP A 16 -0.89 -9.89 -8.25
CA TRP A 16 0.38 -10.57 -8.48
C TRP A 16 0.39 -11.39 -9.76
N LEU A 17 -0.69 -12.10 -10.07
CA LEU A 17 -0.81 -12.85 -11.31
C LEU A 17 -0.72 -11.92 -12.53
N ALA A 18 -1.36 -10.75 -12.49
CA ALA A 18 -1.27 -9.77 -13.55
C ALA A 18 0.18 -9.29 -13.75
N TYR A 19 0.89 -8.97 -12.65
CA TYR A 19 2.31 -8.63 -12.70
C TYR A 19 3.17 -9.77 -13.26
N PHE A 20 2.97 -10.99 -12.75
CA PHE A 20 3.71 -12.17 -13.17
C PHE A 20 3.52 -12.48 -14.66
N LEU A 21 2.28 -12.44 -15.16
CA LEU A 21 1.97 -12.62 -16.58
C LEU A 21 2.62 -11.52 -17.44
N PHE A 22 2.63 -10.28 -16.95
CA PHE A 22 3.34 -9.20 -17.62
C PHE A 22 4.85 -9.48 -17.71
N GLU A 23 5.50 -9.93 -16.63
CA GLU A 23 6.92 -10.27 -16.65
C GLU A 23 7.23 -11.47 -17.56
N VAL A 24 6.33 -12.45 -17.67
CA VAL A 24 6.40 -13.55 -18.66
C VAL A 24 6.33 -13.01 -20.09
N VAL A 25 5.35 -12.15 -20.39
CA VAL A 25 5.17 -11.57 -21.74
C VAL A 25 6.36 -10.69 -22.14
N THR A 26 6.97 -9.98 -21.18
CA THR A 26 8.18 -9.17 -21.44
C THR A 26 9.48 -9.99 -21.47
N GLY A 27 9.41 -11.32 -21.31
CA GLY A 27 10.57 -12.21 -21.41
C GLY A 27 11.52 -12.19 -20.20
N ARG A 28 11.13 -11.59 -19.08
CA ARG A 28 11.94 -11.55 -17.84
C ARG A 28 11.80 -12.78 -16.97
N VAL A 29 10.74 -13.56 -17.18
CA VAL A 29 10.58 -14.90 -16.61
C VAL A 29 10.94 -15.91 -17.69
N ASN A 30 12.10 -16.53 -17.58
CA ASN A 30 12.61 -17.50 -18.56
C ASN A 30 13.06 -18.82 -17.93
N ASP A 31 12.93 -18.99 -16.61
CA ASP A 31 13.33 -20.18 -15.88
C ASP A 31 12.20 -20.75 -15.03
N ILE A 32 12.25 -22.06 -14.80
CA ILE A 32 11.22 -22.80 -14.08
C ILE A 32 11.16 -22.45 -12.58
N THR A 33 12.28 -22.05 -11.98
CA THR A 33 12.36 -21.69 -10.55
C THR A 33 11.55 -20.43 -10.30
N THR A 34 11.70 -19.41 -11.15
CA THR A 34 10.91 -18.17 -11.09
C THR A 34 9.42 -18.44 -11.30
N VAL A 35 9.06 -19.33 -12.23
CA VAL A 35 7.65 -19.72 -12.45
C VAL A 35 7.06 -20.37 -11.20
N ILE A 36 7.72 -21.38 -10.66
CA ILE A 36 7.26 -22.11 -9.46
C ILE A 36 7.18 -21.15 -8.26
N GLY A 37 8.19 -20.32 -8.04
CA GLY A 37 8.20 -19.36 -6.95
C GLY A 37 7.05 -18.35 -7.02
N ASN A 38 6.73 -17.85 -8.22
CA ASN A 38 5.60 -16.95 -8.40
C ASN A 38 4.25 -17.63 -8.12
N ILE A 39 4.10 -18.92 -8.46
CA ILE A 39 2.91 -19.70 -8.07
C ILE A 39 2.80 -19.80 -6.55
N PHE A 40 3.91 -20.03 -5.84
CA PHE A 40 3.93 -20.03 -4.38
C PHE A 40 3.52 -18.67 -3.79
N LEU A 41 3.95 -17.55 -4.37
CA LEU A 41 3.53 -16.22 -3.92
C LEU A 41 2.03 -15.97 -4.13
N ILE A 42 1.45 -16.45 -5.22
CA ILE A 42 0.00 -16.39 -5.45
C ILE A 42 -0.76 -17.12 -4.33
N LEU A 43 -0.30 -18.32 -3.95
CA LEU A 43 -0.89 -19.09 -2.86
C LEU A 43 -0.71 -18.39 -1.50
N LEU A 44 0.48 -17.83 -1.26
CA LEU A 44 0.77 -17.05 -0.05
C LEU A 44 -0.17 -15.84 0.06
N PHE A 45 -0.36 -15.09 -1.02
CA PHE A 45 -1.27 -13.94 -1.02
C PHE A 45 -2.72 -14.32 -0.82
N ALA A 46 -3.16 -15.47 -1.36
CA ALA A 46 -4.49 -16.00 -1.10
C ALA A 46 -4.66 -16.35 0.40
N LEU A 47 -3.64 -16.94 1.01
CA LEU A 47 -3.62 -17.25 2.43
C LEU A 47 -3.66 -15.97 3.29
N VAL A 48 -2.85 -14.96 2.96
CA VAL A 48 -2.85 -13.66 3.66
C VAL A 48 -4.23 -13.01 3.58
N GLY A 49 -4.84 -12.95 2.38
CA GLY A 49 -6.19 -12.46 2.19
C GLY A 49 -7.21 -13.25 3.01
N TYR A 50 -7.10 -14.57 3.06
CA TYR A 50 -7.96 -15.42 3.89
C TYR A 50 -7.83 -15.11 5.39
N LEU A 51 -6.61 -14.92 5.89
CA LEU A 51 -6.37 -14.56 7.29
C LEU A 51 -7.01 -13.21 7.64
N PHE A 52 -6.85 -12.19 6.79
CA PHE A 52 -7.52 -10.90 6.97
C PHE A 52 -9.04 -11.01 6.89
N TYR A 53 -9.57 -11.80 5.97
CA TYR A 53 -11.01 -12.06 5.90
C TYR A 53 -11.53 -12.67 7.21
N ARG A 54 -10.84 -13.70 7.75
CA ARG A 54 -11.21 -14.31 9.03
C ARG A 54 -11.11 -13.33 10.19
N TYR A 55 -10.08 -12.48 10.21
CA TYR A 55 -9.91 -11.47 11.24
C TYR A 55 -11.04 -10.44 11.24
N THR A 56 -11.41 -9.94 10.06
CA THR A 56 -12.44 -8.91 9.90
C THR A 56 -13.86 -9.40 10.19
N LEU A 57 -14.14 -10.70 10.02
CA LEU A 57 -15.41 -11.28 10.49
C LEU A 57 -15.61 -11.14 12.00
N ASN A 58 -14.54 -11.28 12.78
CA ASN A 58 -14.59 -11.15 14.23
C ASN A 58 -14.47 -9.69 14.70
N ASN A 59 -13.97 -8.80 13.84
CA ASN A 59 -13.72 -7.40 14.16
C ASN A 59 -14.21 -6.53 13.00
N PRO A 60 -15.53 -6.31 12.81
CA PRO A 60 -16.04 -5.53 11.69
C PRO A 60 -16.02 -4.01 11.93
N ASN A 61 -16.07 -3.57 13.20
CA ASN A 61 -16.37 -2.19 13.60
C ASN A 61 -15.16 -1.25 13.61
N GLY A 62 -14.07 -1.60 12.95
CA GLY A 62 -12.83 -0.84 12.97
C GLY A 62 -12.13 -0.82 14.34
N PHE A 63 -11.13 0.04 14.45
CA PHE A 63 -10.27 0.14 15.61
C PHE A 63 -10.59 1.37 16.48
N SER A 64 -10.07 1.35 17.71
CA SER A 64 -10.00 2.55 18.55
C SER A 64 -8.84 3.44 18.09
N SER A 65 -8.89 4.75 18.36
CA SER A 65 -7.79 5.66 18.03
C SER A 65 -6.48 5.27 18.71
N LYS A 66 -6.54 4.72 19.93
CA LYS A 66 -5.37 4.19 20.65
C LYS A 66 -4.76 3.01 19.91
N THR A 67 -5.60 2.06 19.47
CA THR A 67 -5.17 0.90 18.69
C THR A 67 -4.54 1.34 17.36
N MET A 68 -5.18 2.27 16.64
CA MET A 68 -4.66 2.83 15.40
C MET A 68 -3.27 3.44 15.59
N PHE A 69 -3.08 4.24 16.65
CA PHE A 69 -1.80 4.86 16.95
C PHE A 69 -0.71 3.83 17.29
N VAL A 70 -1.04 2.81 18.09
CA VAL A 70 -0.08 1.73 18.43
C VAL A 70 0.32 0.95 17.18
N LEU A 71 -0.64 0.57 16.33
CA LEU A 71 -0.34 -0.14 15.09
C LEU A 71 0.49 0.71 14.14
N PHE A 72 0.22 2.03 14.06
CA PHE A 72 1.02 2.96 13.28
C PHE A 72 2.48 2.95 13.74
N LEU A 73 2.74 3.07 15.04
CA LEU A 73 4.10 3.02 15.58
C LEU A 73 4.79 1.68 15.29
N ILE A 74 4.08 0.56 15.44
CA ILE A 74 4.63 -0.77 15.15
C ILE A 74 5.05 -0.86 13.67
N LEU A 75 4.20 -0.45 12.74
CA LEU A 75 4.50 -0.49 11.30
C LEU A 75 5.66 0.45 10.93
N MET A 76 5.70 1.66 11.51
CA MET A 76 6.83 2.58 11.30
C MET A 76 8.15 2.00 11.80
N ILE A 77 8.16 1.41 13.01
CA ILE A 77 9.36 0.77 13.57
C ILE A 77 9.76 -0.45 12.73
N LEU A 78 8.81 -1.22 12.23
CA LEU A 78 9.11 -2.44 11.48
C LEU A 78 9.78 -2.14 10.13
N ASP A 79 9.35 -1.12 9.38
CA ASP A 79 10.03 -0.71 8.13
C ASP A 79 11.30 0.12 8.40
N GLN A 80 11.21 1.20 9.17
CA GLN A 80 12.34 2.11 9.35
C GLN A 80 13.42 1.52 10.26
N GLY A 81 13.02 0.77 11.30
CA GLY A 81 13.95 0.10 12.20
C GLY A 81 14.74 -1.00 11.49
N ILE A 82 14.09 -1.84 10.66
CA ILE A 82 14.82 -2.87 9.91
C ILE A 82 15.78 -2.23 8.90
N LYS A 83 15.38 -1.15 8.24
CA LYS A 83 16.23 -0.41 7.30
C LYS A 83 17.47 0.17 7.98
N ILE A 84 17.33 0.73 9.18
CA ILE A 84 18.47 1.21 9.97
C ILE A 84 19.42 0.05 10.29
N ILE A 85 18.89 -1.09 10.77
CA ILE A 85 19.70 -2.27 11.09
C ILE A 85 20.44 -2.78 9.85
N ILE A 86 19.73 -2.94 8.73
CA ILE A 86 20.33 -3.37 7.46
C ILE A 86 21.41 -2.38 7.04
N LYS A 87 21.12 -1.08 7.06
CA LYS A 87 22.07 -0.05 6.61
C LYS A 87 23.36 -0.04 7.42
N LEU A 88 23.29 -0.27 8.73
CA LEU A 88 24.44 -0.22 9.63
C LEU A 88 25.26 -1.50 9.63
N PHE A 89 24.62 -2.67 9.51
CA PHE A 89 25.28 -3.95 9.78
C PHE A 89 25.32 -4.91 8.59
N PHE A 90 24.36 -4.83 7.66
CA PHE A 90 24.15 -5.87 6.64
C PHE A 90 24.08 -5.32 5.21
N PHE A 91 24.41 -4.03 4.99
CA PHE A 91 24.16 -3.37 3.70
C PHE A 91 24.92 -4.00 2.53
N ASN A 92 26.10 -4.59 2.79
CA ASN A 92 26.91 -5.24 1.76
C ASN A 92 26.71 -6.75 1.70
N ASP A 93 25.80 -7.29 2.51
CA ASP A 93 25.56 -8.73 2.57
C ASP A 93 24.59 -9.16 1.49
N TYR A 94 24.81 -10.35 0.96
CA TYR A 94 23.93 -11.00 0.00
C TYR A 94 23.76 -12.47 0.36
N PHE A 95 22.52 -12.94 0.36
CA PHE A 95 22.27 -14.37 0.37
C PHE A 95 21.00 -14.72 -0.40
N ALA A 96 21.05 -15.85 -1.09
CA ALA A 96 19.95 -16.40 -1.87
C ALA A 96 19.29 -17.58 -1.14
N LEU A 97 17.97 -17.65 -1.27
CA LEU A 97 17.11 -18.72 -0.81
C LEU A 97 16.36 -19.32 -2.01
N PHE A 98 15.96 -20.59 -1.92
CA PHE A 98 15.15 -21.27 -2.94
C PHE A 98 15.72 -21.13 -4.36
N ASN A 99 17.01 -21.47 -4.52
CA ASN A 99 17.74 -21.35 -5.80
C ASN A 99 17.68 -19.95 -6.42
N GLY A 100 17.72 -18.91 -5.59
CA GLY A 100 17.73 -17.51 -6.04
C GLY A 100 16.36 -16.90 -6.28
N PHE A 101 15.26 -17.63 -6.06
CA PHE A 101 13.92 -17.05 -6.16
C PHE A 101 13.66 -15.99 -5.09
N LEU A 102 14.12 -16.20 -3.86
CA LEU A 102 14.13 -15.17 -2.82
C LEU A 102 15.58 -14.82 -2.49
N SER A 103 15.87 -13.56 -2.24
CA SER A 103 17.19 -13.15 -1.78
C SER A 103 17.09 -11.99 -0.80
N PHE A 104 18.06 -11.93 0.11
CA PHE A 104 18.40 -10.70 0.80
C PHE A 104 19.45 -9.98 -0.06
N ASN A 105 19.08 -8.83 -0.58
CA ASN A 105 19.92 -8.06 -1.49
C ASN A 105 19.72 -6.55 -1.26
N PRO A 106 20.35 -5.97 -0.21
CA PRO A 106 20.20 -4.56 0.11
C PRO A 106 20.76 -3.65 -0.97
N ILE A 107 19.93 -2.74 -1.48
CA ILE A 107 20.31 -1.72 -2.45
C ILE A 107 19.68 -0.38 -2.10
N ILE A 108 20.31 0.71 -2.51
CA ILE A 108 19.62 2.01 -2.57
C ILE A 108 19.02 2.16 -3.96
N ASN A 109 17.71 1.99 -4.06
CA ASN A 109 16.95 2.19 -5.27
C ASN A 109 16.77 3.70 -5.53
N THR A 110 17.52 4.22 -6.49
CA THR A 110 17.51 5.63 -6.89
C THR A 110 16.55 5.94 -8.03
N ASP A 111 15.75 4.97 -8.51
CA ASP A 111 14.68 5.26 -9.46
C ASP A 111 13.49 5.93 -8.78
N GLY A 112 13.36 5.77 -7.45
CA GLY A 112 12.42 6.47 -6.59
C GLY A 112 10.95 6.07 -6.78
N SER A 113 10.62 5.35 -7.84
CA SER A 113 9.32 4.73 -8.10
C SER A 113 9.47 3.52 -9.01
N TRP A 114 8.56 2.55 -8.86
CA TRP A 114 8.48 1.41 -9.77
C TRP A 114 8.24 1.82 -11.23
N LEU A 115 7.47 2.89 -11.48
CA LEU A 115 7.24 3.40 -12.84
C LEU A 115 8.53 3.91 -13.50
N ASN A 116 9.36 4.64 -12.76
CA ASN A 116 10.67 5.05 -13.25
C ASN A 116 11.56 3.84 -13.54
N ALA A 117 11.67 2.92 -12.58
CA ALA A 117 12.50 1.72 -12.71
C ALA A 117 12.06 0.84 -13.89
N ARG A 118 10.73 0.75 -14.12
CA ARG A 118 10.18 -0.17 -15.12
C ARG A 118 10.06 0.43 -16.52
N PHE A 119 9.63 1.67 -16.63
CA PHE A 119 9.27 2.29 -17.90
C PHE A 119 10.18 3.47 -18.27
N GLY A 120 11.18 3.79 -17.45
CA GLY A 120 12.08 4.91 -17.72
C GLY A 120 11.37 6.27 -17.77
N THR A 121 10.25 6.42 -17.05
CA THR A 121 9.41 7.63 -17.07
C THR A 121 10.15 8.90 -16.65
N SER A 122 11.33 8.76 -16.03
CA SER A 122 12.24 9.87 -15.71
C SER A 122 11.59 10.97 -14.84
N VAL A 123 10.62 10.60 -14.00
CA VAL A 123 9.98 11.51 -13.05
C VAL A 123 11.01 11.89 -12.00
N SER A 124 11.25 13.19 -11.83
CA SER A 124 12.30 13.69 -10.94
C SER A 124 12.01 13.42 -9.46
N PHE A 125 13.06 13.23 -8.66
CA PHE A 125 12.94 13.01 -7.21
C PHE A 125 12.16 14.09 -6.46
N PRO A 126 12.40 15.39 -6.71
CA PRO A 126 11.61 16.46 -6.08
C PRO A 126 10.11 16.35 -6.39
N LEU A 127 9.75 15.98 -7.64
CA LEU A 127 8.36 15.78 -8.01
C LEU A 127 7.76 14.55 -7.32
N LEU A 128 8.51 13.44 -7.22
CA LEU A 128 8.08 12.25 -6.47
C LEU A 128 7.85 12.56 -4.99
N ILE A 129 8.71 13.37 -4.37
CA ILE A 129 8.55 13.83 -2.98
C ILE A 129 7.30 14.70 -2.86
N ALA A 130 7.11 15.67 -3.76
CA ALA A 130 5.93 16.54 -3.75
C ALA A 130 4.62 15.74 -3.91
N LEU A 131 4.60 14.79 -4.84
CA LEU A 131 3.46 13.89 -5.04
C LEU A 131 3.18 13.02 -3.81
N ASN A 132 4.22 12.53 -3.13
CA ASN A 132 4.07 11.74 -1.91
C ASN A 132 3.49 12.58 -0.75
N ILE A 133 4.00 13.80 -0.52
CA ILE A 133 3.46 14.74 0.46
C ILE A 133 1.99 15.06 0.15
N PHE A 134 1.69 15.34 -1.12
CA PHE A 134 0.32 15.60 -1.56
C PHE A 134 -0.59 14.40 -1.30
N ALA A 135 -0.15 13.19 -1.65
CA ALA A 135 -0.90 11.96 -1.41
C ALA A 135 -1.16 11.74 0.09
N LEU A 136 -0.17 11.94 0.96
CA LEU A 136 -0.32 11.84 2.42
C LEU A 136 -1.41 12.78 2.93
N ILE A 137 -1.38 14.06 2.52
CA ILE A 137 -2.38 15.05 2.93
C ILE A 137 -3.77 14.62 2.46
N ILE A 138 -3.90 14.24 1.18
CA ILE A 138 -5.19 13.82 0.62
C ILE A 138 -5.74 12.58 1.32
N PHE A 139 -4.92 11.56 1.59
CA PHE A 139 -5.36 10.34 2.27
C PHE A 139 -5.78 10.61 3.73
N VAL A 140 -5.08 11.50 4.45
CA VAL A 140 -5.51 11.96 5.77
C VAL A 140 -6.86 12.64 5.70
N GLU A 141 -7.06 13.57 4.77
CA GLU A 141 -8.33 14.29 4.66
C GLU A 141 -9.48 13.39 4.19
N ILE A 142 -9.24 12.45 3.28
CA ILE A 142 -10.23 11.43 2.88
C ILE A 142 -10.65 10.60 4.08
N TYR A 143 -9.70 10.11 4.88
CA TYR A 143 -10.03 9.34 6.07
C TYR A 143 -10.85 10.17 7.06
N ARG A 144 -10.43 11.40 7.37
CA ARG A 144 -11.16 12.31 8.26
C ARG A 144 -12.58 12.60 7.78
N TYR A 145 -12.75 12.87 6.49
CA TYR A 145 -14.06 13.10 5.90
C TYR A 145 -14.94 11.84 5.94
N SER A 146 -14.36 10.67 5.68
CA SER A 146 -15.04 9.38 5.81
C SER A 146 -15.56 9.18 7.24
N ARG A 147 -14.75 9.48 8.26
CA ARG A 147 -15.17 9.44 9.67
C ARG A 147 -16.26 10.45 10.00
N PHE A 148 -16.17 11.67 9.47
CA PHE A 148 -17.20 12.70 9.62
C PHE A 148 -18.54 12.26 9.04
N LYS A 149 -18.53 11.48 7.96
CA LYS A 149 -19.73 10.88 7.36
C LYS A 149 -20.28 9.67 8.12
N GLY A 150 -19.61 9.23 9.18
CA GLY A 150 -20.01 8.08 9.98
C GLY A 150 -19.53 6.73 9.44
N TYR A 151 -18.71 6.71 8.39
CA TYR A 151 -18.10 5.47 7.92
C TYR A 151 -17.02 5.02 8.91
N LYS A 152 -17.24 3.85 9.49
CA LYS A 152 -16.30 3.18 10.40
C LYS A 152 -16.38 1.68 10.17
N ASP A 153 -15.35 1.14 9.54
CA ASP A 153 -15.16 -0.28 9.36
C ASP A 153 -13.67 -0.64 9.35
N THR A 154 -13.39 -1.92 9.56
CA THR A 154 -12.01 -2.41 9.68
C THR A 154 -11.22 -2.32 8.39
N PHE A 155 -11.85 -2.43 7.22
CA PHE A 155 -11.14 -2.27 5.95
C PHE A 155 -10.75 -0.81 5.73
N GLY A 156 -11.63 0.14 6.04
CA GLY A 156 -11.30 1.56 6.01
C GLY A 156 -10.15 1.92 6.93
N ASP A 157 -10.16 1.41 8.17
CA ASP A 157 -9.09 1.69 9.13
C ASP A 157 -7.76 1.00 8.73
N LEU A 158 -7.77 -0.26 8.29
CA LEU A 158 -6.56 -0.93 7.79
C LEU A 158 -6.01 -0.26 6.53
N SER A 159 -6.88 0.14 5.60
CA SER A 159 -6.48 0.85 4.38
C SER A 159 -5.75 2.15 4.71
N PHE A 160 -6.35 2.98 5.56
CA PHE A 160 -5.74 4.23 6.01
C PHE A 160 -4.38 3.97 6.68
N LEU A 161 -4.32 3.01 7.61
CA LEU A 161 -3.11 2.70 8.35
C LEU A 161 -1.96 2.28 7.42
N PHE A 162 -2.20 1.31 6.54
CA PHE A 162 -1.18 0.77 5.66
C PHE A 162 -0.72 1.77 4.59
N ILE A 163 -1.64 2.56 4.02
CA ILE A 163 -1.28 3.61 3.04
C ILE A 163 -0.46 4.71 3.71
N ILE A 164 -0.89 5.22 4.87
CA ILE A 164 -0.16 6.28 5.58
C ILE A 164 1.22 5.80 6.02
N CYS A 165 1.34 4.61 6.61
CA CYS A 165 2.64 4.06 6.99
C CYS A 165 3.55 3.86 5.77
N GLY A 166 3.05 3.25 4.70
CA GLY A 166 3.84 3.00 3.50
C GLY A 166 4.30 4.29 2.81
N ALA A 167 3.39 5.27 2.66
CA ALA A 167 3.71 6.55 2.04
C ALA A 167 4.69 7.37 2.90
N LEU A 168 4.49 7.41 4.22
CA LEU A 168 5.38 8.12 5.14
C LEU A 168 6.78 7.48 5.19
N CYS A 169 6.88 6.15 5.25
CA CYS A 169 8.15 5.45 5.12
C CYS A 169 8.82 5.78 3.79
N SER A 170 8.07 5.77 2.68
CA SER A 170 8.62 6.16 1.38
C SER A 170 9.11 7.61 1.34
N LEU A 171 8.44 8.53 2.04
CA LEU A 171 8.84 9.93 2.09
C LEU A 171 10.14 10.09 2.89
N ILE A 172 10.21 9.44 4.06
CA ILE A 172 11.42 9.39 4.89
C ILE A 172 12.57 8.86 4.03
N ASP A 173 12.38 7.75 3.31
CA ASP A 173 13.46 7.16 2.55
C ASP A 173 14.01 8.11 1.47
N LYS A 174 13.11 8.73 0.71
CA LYS A 174 13.49 9.68 -0.36
C LYS A 174 14.25 10.89 0.19
N VAL A 175 13.88 11.36 1.38
CA VAL A 175 14.51 12.52 2.02
C VAL A 175 15.87 12.18 2.61
N PHE A 176 16.02 11.01 3.23
CA PHE A 176 17.23 10.67 4.00
C PHE A 176 18.23 9.77 3.25
N TYR A 177 17.79 8.89 2.36
CA TYR A 177 18.66 8.01 1.58
C TYR A 177 18.91 8.50 0.15
N GLY A 178 18.18 9.52 -0.33
CA GLY A 178 18.21 9.91 -1.75
C GLY A 178 17.67 8.82 -2.68
N GLY A 179 16.86 7.91 -2.12
CA GLY A 179 16.45 6.64 -2.73
C GLY A 179 15.46 5.90 -1.84
N SER A 180 15.36 4.58 -2.03
CA SER A 180 14.70 3.65 -1.11
C SER A 180 15.66 2.51 -0.76
N LEU A 181 15.78 2.15 0.52
CA LEU A 181 16.58 0.97 0.91
C LEU A 181 15.72 -0.27 0.70
N ASP A 182 15.88 -0.92 -0.45
CA ASP A 182 15.19 -2.14 -0.82
C ASP A 182 16.07 -3.34 -0.50
N PHE A 183 15.51 -4.46 -0.06
CA PHE A 183 16.33 -5.60 0.41
C PHE A 183 15.72 -6.98 0.20
N ILE A 184 14.45 -7.09 -0.19
CA ILE A 184 13.75 -8.35 -0.47
C ILE A 184 13.77 -8.59 -1.98
N GLY A 185 14.74 -9.36 -2.46
CA GLY A 185 14.84 -9.73 -3.87
C GLY A 185 13.87 -10.85 -4.24
N ILE A 186 13.08 -10.66 -5.30
CA ILE A 186 12.21 -11.67 -5.91
C ILE A 186 12.76 -12.03 -7.28
N SER A 187 13.55 -13.11 -7.33
CA SER A 187 14.32 -13.54 -8.50
C SER A 187 15.08 -12.34 -9.11
N THR A 188 15.13 -12.25 -10.43
CA THR A 188 15.65 -11.11 -11.19
C THR A 188 14.58 -10.05 -11.49
N LEU A 189 13.36 -10.19 -10.93
CA LEU A 189 12.21 -9.35 -11.29
C LEU A 189 12.30 -7.97 -10.65
N PHE A 190 12.51 -7.92 -9.34
CA PHE A 190 12.69 -6.69 -8.58
C PHE A 190 13.23 -6.98 -7.18
N ILE A 191 13.64 -5.91 -6.50
CA ILE A 191 13.95 -5.90 -5.07
C ILE A 191 12.96 -4.93 -4.44
N ALA A 192 12.29 -5.35 -3.37
CA ALA A 192 11.31 -4.55 -2.65
C ALA A 192 11.71 -4.37 -1.20
N ASP A 193 10.92 -3.59 -0.48
CA ASP A 193 10.98 -3.46 0.96
C ASP A 193 9.61 -3.69 1.61
N ILE A 194 9.55 -3.42 2.91
CA ILE A 194 8.35 -3.65 3.71
C ILE A 194 7.26 -2.62 3.39
N LYS A 195 7.60 -1.34 3.16
CA LYS A 195 6.59 -0.33 2.79
C LYS A 195 5.89 -0.69 1.48
N ASP A 196 6.53 -1.37 0.55
CA ASP A 196 5.88 -1.82 -0.69
C ASP A 196 4.78 -2.85 -0.39
N ILE A 197 4.98 -3.73 0.60
CA ILE A 197 3.95 -4.64 1.11
C ILE A 197 2.82 -3.85 1.77
N TYR A 198 3.14 -2.81 2.55
CA TYR A 198 2.14 -1.95 3.17
C TYR A 198 1.23 -1.29 2.13
N ILE A 199 1.80 -0.68 1.10
CA ILE A 199 1.01 -0.04 0.04
C ILE A 199 0.08 -1.04 -0.65
N ASN A 200 0.57 -2.25 -0.97
CA ASN A 200 -0.27 -3.28 -1.59
C ASN A 200 -1.43 -3.75 -0.68
N LEU A 201 -1.19 -3.95 0.61
CA LEU A 201 -2.24 -4.24 1.58
C LEU A 201 -3.23 -3.08 1.73
N GLY A 202 -2.72 -1.84 1.75
CA GLY A 202 -3.52 -0.63 1.81
C GLY A 202 -4.49 -0.50 0.63
N ILE A 203 -4.02 -0.80 -0.59
CA ILE A 203 -4.82 -0.84 -1.82
C ILE A 203 -5.88 -1.95 -1.76
N LEU A 204 -5.49 -3.17 -1.35
CA LEU A 204 -6.45 -4.26 -1.13
C LEU A 204 -7.60 -3.80 -0.24
N PHE A 205 -7.28 -3.25 0.94
CA PHE A 205 -8.30 -2.85 1.90
C PHE A 205 -9.12 -1.66 1.42
N LEU A 206 -8.54 -0.76 0.63
CA LEU A 206 -9.28 0.33 0.00
C LEU A 206 -10.35 -0.22 -0.94
N ILE A 207 -9.99 -1.14 -1.84
CA ILE A 207 -10.93 -1.73 -2.80
C ILE A 207 -12.08 -2.44 -2.07
N VAL A 208 -11.76 -3.21 -1.03
CA VAL A 208 -12.78 -3.92 -0.24
C VAL A 208 -13.66 -2.94 0.53
N CYS A 209 -13.08 -1.90 1.13
CA CYS A 209 -13.83 -0.83 1.82
C CYS A 209 -14.82 -0.15 0.88
N LEU A 210 -14.38 0.22 -0.33
CA LEU A 210 -15.24 0.83 -1.35
C LEU A 210 -16.38 -0.12 -1.76
N TYR A 211 -16.10 -1.41 -1.94
CA TYR A 211 -17.13 -2.41 -2.24
C TYR A 211 -18.16 -2.54 -1.11
N ASP A 212 -17.69 -2.69 0.13
CA ASP A 212 -18.55 -2.91 1.31
C ASP A 212 -19.46 -1.71 1.56
N ASN A 213 -18.96 -0.49 1.36
CA ASN A 213 -19.71 0.74 1.49
C ASN A 213 -20.57 1.08 0.25
N GLY A 214 -20.68 0.16 -0.72
CA GLY A 214 -21.65 0.26 -1.82
C GLY A 214 -21.19 1.02 -3.06
N PHE A 215 -19.98 1.60 -3.06
CA PHE A 215 -19.48 2.42 -4.17
C PHE A 215 -19.37 1.67 -5.51
N PHE A 216 -19.30 0.33 -5.50
CA PHE A 216 -19.26 -0.49 -6.71
C PHE A 216 -20.55 -1.28 -6.97
N LYS A 217 -21.61 -1.10 -6.17
CA LYS A 217 -22.84 -1.89 -6.31
C LYS A 217 -23.80 -1.35 -7.37
N GLY A 218 -23.50 -0.18 -7.97
CA GLY A 218 -24.33 0.41 -9.02
C GLY A 218 -25.74 0.78 -8.55
N GLU A 219 -25.95 0.89 -7.24
CA GLU A 219 -27.25 1.26 -6.65
C GLU A 219 -27.48 2.77 -6.69
N ASP A 220 -26.41 3.57 -6.87
CA ASP A 220 -26.44 5.02 -7.02
C ASP A 220 -26.02 5.43 -8.44
N ASP A 221 -26.98 5.65 -9.34
CA ASP A 221 -26.75 6.34 -10.61
C ASP A 221 -26.45 7.81 -10.31
N THR A 222 -25.18 8.15 -10.05
CA THR A 222 -24.75 9.55 -9.88
C THR A 222 -24.46 10.19 -11.23
N SER A 223 -24.91 11.44 -11.41
CA SER A 223 -24.46 12.23 -12.55
C SER A 223 -23.10 12.86 -12.25
N LEU A 224 -22.36 13.24 -13.30
CA LEU A 224 -21.10 14.01 -13.16
C LEU A 224 -21.30 15.30 -12.33
N LYS A 225 -22.50 15.89 -12.36
CA LYS A 225 -22.84 17.05 -11.52
C LYS A 225 -22.91 16.69 -10.03
N ASP A 226 -23.41 15.51 -9.71
CA ASP A 226 -23.50 15.00 -8.33
C ASP A 226 -22.11 14.67 -7.78
N ASP A 227 -21.24 14.09 -8.61
CA ASP A 227 -19.84 13.83 -8.25
C ASP A 227 -19.08 15.12 -7.96
N ILE A 228 -19.21 16.14 -8.82
CA ILE A 228 -18.62 17.47 -8.59
C ILE A 228 -19.16 18.08 -7.29
N LYS A 229 -20.45 17.92 -7.00
CA LYS A 229 -21.05 18.42 -5.76
C LYS A 229 -20.48 17.70 -4.53
N THR A 230 -20.23 16.40 -4.63
CA THR A 230 -19.60 15.60 -3.57
C THR A 230 -18.16 16.04 -3.33
N VAL A 231 -17.38 16.25 -4.39
CA VAL A 231 -16.01 16.80 -4.30
C VAL A 231 -16.02 18.20 -3.67
N LYS A 232 -16.96 19.07 -4.05
CA LYS A 232 -17.10 20.41 -3.42
C LYS A 232 -17.42 20.31 -1.93
N LYS A 233 -18.28 19.38 -1.51
CA LYS A 233 -18.58 19.14 -0.09
C LYS A 233 -17.34 18.66 0.68
N PHE A 234 -16.53 17.80 0.07
CA PHE A 234 -15.26 17.35 0.65
C PHE A 234 -14.31 18.53 0.90
N PHE A 235 -14.06 19.39 -0.10
CA PHE A 235 -13.22 20.57 0.10
C PHE A 235 -13.81 21.58 1.08
N ALA A 236 -15.13 21.78 1.07
CA ALA A 236 -15.80 22.65 2.05
C ALA A 236 -15.63 22.13 3.48
N PHE A 237 -15.68 20.81 3.67
CA PHE A 237 -15.37 20.17 4.96
C PHE A 237 -13.93 20.48 5.41
N ILE A 238 -12.93 20.28 4.55
CA ILE A 238 -11.51 20.55 4.88
C ILE A 238 -11.34 22.01 5.33
N ILE A 239 -11.87 22.96 4.54
CA ILE A 239 -11.76 24.40 4.85
C ILE A 239 -12.44 24.74 6.19
N SER A 240 -13.65 24.20 6.41
CA SER A 240 -14.40 24.43 7.65
C SER A 240 -13.66 23.88 8.87
N ASP A 241 -13.09 22.68 8.73
CA ASP A 241 -12.37 22.03 9.81
C ASP A 241 -11.09 22.79 10.18
N ILE A 242 -10.27 23.20 9.20
CA ILE A 242 -9.08 24.03 9.43
C ILE A 242 -9.44 25.32 10.17
N LYS A 243 -10.51 26.01 9.74
CA LYS A 243 -10.98 27.24 10.40
C LYS A 243 -11.43 27.02 11.83
N THR A 244 -11.99 25.85 12.13
CA THR A 244 -12.58 25.57 13.45
C THR A 244 -11.55 25.06 14.44
N ASN A 245 -10.62 24.21 13.99
CA ASN A 245 -9.69 23.49 14.87
C ASN A 245 -8.27 24.06 14.90
N LEU A 246 -7.81 24.71 13.82
CA LEU A 246 -6.44 25.24 13.71
C LEU A 246 -6.35 26.76 13.92
N LEU A 247 -7.39 27.53 13.55
CA LEU A 247 -7.39 29.00 13.65
C LEU A 247 -8.08 29.55 14.92
N LYS A 248 -8.62 28.68 15.79
CA LYS A 248 -9.22 29.04 17.08
C LYS A 248 -8.32 28.75 18.30
N LYS A 249 -7.04 28.44 18.05
CA LYS A 249 -5.97 28.56 19.04
C LYS A 249 -5.18 29.83 18.76
#